data_AF-A0A2A4MRQ9-F1
#
_entry.id   AF-A0A2A4MRQ9-F1
#
_cell.length_a   1.000
_cell.length_b   1.000
_cell.length_c   1.000
_cell.angle_alpha   90.00
_cell.angle_beta   90.00
_cell.angle_gamma   90.00
#
_symmetry.space_group_name_H-M   'P 1'
#
loop_
_entity.id
_entity.type
_entity.pdbx_description
1 polymer ?
#
loop_
_entity_poly.entity_id
_entity_poly.type
_entity_poly.pdbx_seq_one_letter_code
_entity_poly.pdbx_strand_id
1 'polypeptide(L)'
;MISRSIPLIFSLLATLTLGGLCSTAIAEEAVDTNDGGIWIDVRSKRAYRAGHLEGAINIPHGDIGHKIFAAAPDLYQIVHIYDGTLYGTFAGLALEMLMELGYQEVVN
;
A
#
# COMPACT_ATOMS: atom_id res chain seq x y z
N MET A 1 -24.34 40.76 -12.12
CA MET A 1 -24.65 41.67 -10.99
C MET A 1 -26.14 41.68 -10.71
N ILE A 2 -26.65 40.73 -9.90
CA ILE A 2 -27.93 40.77 -9.16
C ILE A 2 -27.78 39.69 -8.06
N SER A 3 -27.22 39.99 -6.87
CA SER A 3 -27.90 40.50 -5.68
C SER A 3 -29.22 39.77 -5.41
N ARG A 4 -29.29 38.97 -4.33
CA ARG A 4 -30.24 39.10 -3.21
C ARG A 4 -30.42 37.81 -2.40
N SER A 5 -30.05 37.92 -1.12
CA SER A 5 -30.85 37.47 0.03
C SER A 5 -30.83 36.00 0.45
N ILE A 6 -30.07 35.78 1.52
CA ILE A 6 -30.17 34.70 2.52
C ILE A 6 -31.54 34.78 3.24
N PRO A 7 -32.18 33.63 3.53
CA PRO A 7 -32.77 33.40 4.86
C PRO A 7 -32.33 32.01 5.36
N LEU A 8 -31.52 31.88 6.42
CA LEU A 8 -31.94 31.98 7.83
C LEU A 8 -33.14 31.09 8.16
N ILE A 9 -32.97 29.77 8.01
CA ILE A 9 -33.75 28.74 8.72
C ILE A 9 -32.77 27.68 9.23
N PHE A 10 -31.91 28.08 10.17
CA PHE A 10 -31.24 27.15 11.08
C PHE A 10 -32.11 27.10 12.35
N SER A 11 -33.29 26.50 12.19
CA SER A 11 -34.28 26.28 13.26
C SER A 11 -34.18 24.80 13.61
N LEU A 12 -33.56 24.47 14.73
CA LEU A 12 -34.27 24.14 15.97
C LEU A 12 -34.41 22.62 16.13
N LEU A 13 -33.42 22.06 16.83
CA LEU A 13 -33.58 21.11 17.93
C LEU A 13 -34.91 20.34 18.03
N ALA A 14 -34.89 19.04 17.72
CA ALA A 14 -35.66 17.93 18.33
C ALA A 14 -35.57 16.73 17.35
N THR A 15 -35.16 15.52 17.71
CA THR A 15 -35.58 14.73 18.86
C THR A 15 -34.53 13.68 19.20
N LEU A 16 -34.27 13.56 20.51
CA LEU A 16 -33.61 12.41 21.14
C LEU A 16 -34.60 11.22 21.11
N THR A 17 -34.30 10.16 20.37
CA THR A 17 -34.98 8.86 20.55
C THR A 17 -33.94 7.78 20.79
N LEU A 18 -33.76 7.46 22.07
CA LEU A 18 -33.00 6.33 22.58
C LEU A 18 -33.86 5.06 22.47
N GLY A 19 -33.41 4.04 21.74
CA GLY A 19 -34.02 2.71 21.82
C GLY A 19 -33.81 1.78 20.63
N GLY A 20 -32.68 1.06 20.64
CA GLY A 20 -32.69 -0.41 20.49
C GLY A 20 -32.74 -1.03 19.09
N LEU A 21 -31.73 -1.87 18.85
CA LEU A 21 -31.62 -3.00 17.93
C LEU A 21 -31.09 -2.76 16.50
N CYS A 22 -29.90 -3.32 16.32
CA CYS A 22 -29.54 -4.28 15.28
C CYS A 22 -28.86 -3.70 14.04
N SER A 23 -27.56 -4.02 13.97
CA SER A 23 -26.69 -4.10 12.80
C SER A 23 -27.25 -3.54 11.49
N THR A 24 -26.96 -2.28 11.23
CA THR A 24 -26.53 -1.94 9.88
C THR A 24 -25.03 -1.77 9.98
N ALA A 25 -24.33 -2.85 9.66
CA ALA A 25 -22.89 -2.87 9.53
C ALA A 25 -22.47 -1.60 8.81
N ILE A 26 -21.70 -0.76 9.52
CA ILE A 26 -20.73 0.07 8.86
C ILE A 26 -19.87 -0.96 8.14
N ALA A 27 -20.17 -1.18 6.87
CA ALA A 27 -19.17 -1.70 5.97
C ALA A 27 -18.08 -0.65 6.03
N GLU A 28 -17.14 -0.86 6.95
CA GLU A 28 -15.76 -0.54 6.68
C GLU A 28 -15.50 -1.25 5.36
N GLU A 29 -15.72 -0.55 4.26
CA GLU A 29 -14.87 -0.75 3.10
C GLU A 29 -13.48 -0.47 3.64
N ALA A 30 -12.85 -1.54 4.14
CA ALA A 30 -11.44 -1.71 4.10
C ALA A 30 -11.12 -1.48 2.62
N VAL A 31 -10.82 -0.22 2.29
CA VAL A 31 -10.09 0.14 1.10
C VAL A 31 -8.86 -0.72 1.22
N ASP A 32 -8.89 -1.81 0.48
CA ASP A 32 -7.75 -2.66 0.24
C ASP A 32 -6.76 -1.77 -0.50
N THR A 33 -5.97 -0.99 0.24
CA THR A 33 -4.85 -0.20 -0.28
C THR A 33 -3.70 -1.12 -0.68
N ASN A 34 -4.00 -2.38 -0.99
CA ASN A 34 -3.17 -3.21 -1.81
C ASN A 34 -3.59 -2.88 -3.24
N ASP A 35 -2.84 -2.01 -3.93
CA ASP A 35 -3.00 -1.74 -5.37
C ASP A 35 -2.70 -3.00 -6.22
N GLY A 36 -2.95 -4.21 -5.72
CA GLY A 36 -2.49 -5.50 -6.25
C GLY A 36 -0.97 -5.68 -6.21
N GLY A 37 -0.25 -4.72 -5.64
CA GLY A 37 1.21 -4.67 -5.63
C GLY A 37 1.83 -5.61 -4.61
N ILE A 38 2.98 -6.19 -4.97
CA ILE A 38 3.77 -7.06 -4.09
C ILE A 38 4.84 -6.23 -3.41
N TRP A 39 4.96 -6.38 -2.09
CA TRP A 39 6.04 -5.80 -1.31
C TRP A 39 7.23 -6.75 -1.26
N ILE A 40 8.42 -6.25 -1.57
CA ILE A 40 9.68 -7.00 -1.58
C ILE A 40 10.68 -6.35 -0.65
N ASP A 41 11.12 -7.13 0.33
CA ASP A 41 12.18 -6.75 1.26
C ASP A 41 13.54 -7.25 0.72
N VAL A 42 14.41 -6.32 0.31
CA VAL A 42 15.74 -6.63 -0.23
C VAL A 42 16.85 -6.77 0.81
N ARG A 43 16.49 -6.69 2.10
CA ARG A 43 17.40 -6.84 3.23
C ARG A 43 17.76 -8.32 3.45
N SER A 44 18.72 -8.54 4.34
CA SER A 44 19.08 -9.89 4.78
C SER A 44 17.90 -10.60 5.47
N LYS A 45 17.84 -11.93 5.34
CA LYS A 45 16.87 -12.79 6.04
C LYS A 45 16.84 -12.56 7.55
N ARG A 46 17.98 -12.17 8.15
CA ARG A 46 18.06 -11.88 9.60
C ARG A 46 17.27 -10.62 9.95
N ALA A 47 17.37 -9.56 9.15
CA ALA A 47 16.63 -8.32 9.36
C ALA A 47 15.12 -8.55 9.16
N TYR A 48 14.74 -9.27 8.10
CA TYR A 48 13.35 -9.62 7.85
C TYR A 48 12.72 -10.38 9.02
N ARG A 49 13.42 -11.40 9.57
CA ARG A 49 12.94 -12.12 10.76
C ARG A 49 12.87 -11.28 12.04
N ALA A 50 13.66 -10.22 12.14
CA ALA A 50 13.61 -9.31 13.29
C ALA A 50 12.36 -8.41 13.24
N GLY A 51 11.82 -8.18 12.05
CA GLY A 51 10.61 -7.42 11.80
C GLY A 51 10.53 -7.00 10.33
N HIS A 52 9.37 -7.19 9.72
CA HIS A 52 9.09 -6.87 8.32
C HIS A 52 7.65 -6.40 8.15
N LEU A 53 7.39 -5.74 7.01
CA LEU A 53 6.04 -5.36 6.62
C LEU A 53 5.18 -6.61 6.36
N GLU A 54 3.95 -6.63 6.86
CA GLU A 54 3.02 -7.75 6.67
C GLU A 54 2.72 -7.94 5.18
N GLY A 55 2.75 -9.19 4.71
CA GLY A 55 2.61 -9.52 3.29
C GLY A 55 3.87 -9.32 2.42
N ALA A 56 4.96 -8.74 2.96
CA ALA A 56 6.18 -8.56 2.19
C ALA A 56 6.95 -9.87 2.00
N ILE A 57 7.50 -10.10 0.81
CA ILE A 57 8.34 -11.25 0.47
C ILE A 57 9.81 -10.86 0.64
N ASN A 58 10.58 -11.63 1.41
CA ASN A 58 12.02 -11.37 1.52
C ASN A 58 12.79 -11.95 0.33
N ILE A 59 13.37 -11.08 -0.47
CA ILE A 59 14.27 -11.43 -1.56
C ILE A 59 15.52 -10.56 -1.43
N PRO A 60 16.58 -11.05 -0.75
CA PRO A 60 17.82 -10.29 -0.61
C PRO A 60 18.33 -9.80 -1.98
N HIS A 61 18.86 -8.57 -2.04
CA HIS A 61 19.33 -7.96 -3.29
C HIS A 61 20.24 -8.87 -4.14
N GLY A 62 21.14 -9.65 -3.54
CA GLY A 62 22.01 -10.57 -4.27
C GLY A 62 21.27 -11.75 -4.94
N ASP A 63 20.05 -12.04 -4.50
CA ASP A 63 19.22 -13.12 -5.02
C ASP A 63 18.08 -12.65 -5.93
N ILE A 64 17.87 -11.33 -6.06
CA ILE A 64 16.65 -10.80 -6.68
C ILE A 64 16.48 -11.21 -8.13
N GLY A 65 17.56 -11.18 -8.92
CA GLY A 65 17.49 -11.48 -10.35
C GLY A 65 17.01 -12.90 -10.67
N HIS A 66 17.19 -13.87 -9.77
CA HIS A 66 16.76 -15.25 -10.01
C HIS A 66 15.55 -15.69 -9.18
N LYS A 67 15.21 -14.97 -8.11
CA LYS A 67 14.04 -15.29 -7.25
C LYS A 67 12.81 -14.46 -7.56
N ILE A 68 12.95 -13.32 -8.21
CA ILE A 68 11.81 -12.44 -8.47
C ILE A 68 10.70 -13.15 -9.24
N PHE A 69 11.04 -13.94 -10.26
CA PHE A 69 10.05 -14.64 -11.09
C PHE A 69 9.18 -15.64 -10.32
N ALA A 70 9.65 -16.13 -9.17
CA ALA A 70 8.86 -16.99 -8.30
C ALA A 70 7.85 -16.20 -7.43
N ALA A 71 8.16 -14.94 -7.15
CA ALA A 71 7.33 -14.05 -6.34
C ALA A 71 6.35 -13.23 -7.20
N ALA A 72 6.85 -12.63 -8.27
CA ALA A 72 6.11 -11.85 -9.25
C ALA A 72 6.36 -12.45 -10.65
N PRO A 73 5.60 -13.46 -11.09
CA PRO A 73 5.78 -14.00 -12.44
C PRO A 73 5.29 -13.03 -13.53
N ASP A 74 4.46 -12.05 -13.17
CA ASP A 74 3.94 -11.02 -14.06
C ASP A 74 4.86 -9.79 -14.06
N LEU A 75 5.32 -9.38 -15.25
CA LEU A 75 6.21 -8.24 -15.47
C LEU A 75 5.49 -6.89 -15.34
N TYR A 76 4.16 -6.89 -15.45
CA TYR A 76 3.33 -5.69 -15.31
C TYR A 76 2.80 -5.49 -13.89
N GLN A 77 3.07 -6.44 -12.99
CA GLN A 77 2.66 -6.30 -11.60
C GLN A 77 3.45 -5.19 -10.91
N ILE A 78 2.75 -4.38 -10.11
CA ILE A 78 3.37 -3.36 -9.28
C ILE A 78 4.24 -4.06 -8.22
N VAL A 79 5.54 -3.75 -8.23
CA VAL A 79 6.50 -4.27 -7.26
C VAL A 79 7.00 -3.10 -6.41
N HIS A 80 6.63 -3.12 -5.13
CA HIS A 80 7.17 -2.20 -4.15
C HIS A 80 8.41 -2.80 -3.51
N ILE A 81 9.53 -2.09 -3.56
CA ILE A 81 10.82 -2.52 -3.03
C ILE A 81 11.17 -1.59 -1.90
N TYR A 82 11.63 -2.14 -0.79
CA TYR A 82 12.21 -1.32 0.26
C TYR A 82 13.48 -1.96 0.80
N ASP A 83 14.41 -1.11 1.20
CA ASP A 83 15.60 -1.52 1.93
C ASP A 83 15.59 -1.01 3.37
N GLY A 84 16.59 -1.43 4.14
CA GLY A 84 16.77 -1.00 5.53
C GLY A 84 17.81 0.11 5.67
N THR A 85 18.24 0.69 4.56
CA THR A 85 19.36 1.63 4.51
C THR A 85 18.80 3.03 4.35
N LEU A 86 19.39 4.01 5.03
CA LEU A 86 18.99 5.42 4.91
C LEU A 86 19.09 5.99 3.49
N TYR A 87 19.84 5.34 2.61
CA TYR A 87 20.12 5.81 1.25
C TYR A 87 19.46 4.96 0.15
N GLY A 88 18.73 3.90 0.49
CA GLY A 88 18.05 3.08 -0.53
C GLY A 88 18.99 2.36 -1.52
N THR A 89 20.27 2.17 -1.17
CA THR A 89 21.30 1.67 -2.11
C THR A 89 20.93 0.31 -2.70
N PHE A 90 20.41 -0.59 -1.86
CA PHE A 90 20.05 -1.93 -2.33
C PHE A 90 18.72 -1.94 -3.08
N ALA A 91 17.79 -1.05 -2.72
CA ALA A 91 16.54 -0.90 -3.44
C ALA A 91 16.76 -0.30 -4.83
N GLY A 92 17.69 0.65 -4.99
CA GLY A 92 18.08 1.19 -6.30
C GLY A 92 18.73 0.14 -7.21
N LEU A 93 19.64 -0.68 -6.69
CA LEU A 93 20.23 -1.79 -7.46
C LEU A 93 19.19 -2.85 -7.84
N ALA A 94 18.26 -3.16 -6.94
CA ALA A 94 17.16 -4.07 -7.21
C ALA A 94 16.21 -3.51 -8.29
N LEU A 95 15.88 -2.22 -8.21
CA LEU A 95 15.07 -1.52 -9.21
C LEU A 95 15.71 -1.62 -10.60
N GLU A 96 16.99 -1.28 -10.72
CA GLU A 96 17.73 -1.35 -11.99
C GLU A 96 17.73 -2.77 -12.56
N MET A 97 18.02 -3.77 -11.73
CA MET A 97 17.98 -5.18 -12.12
C MET A 97 16.59 -5.62 -12.60
N LEU A 98 15.53 -5.17 -11.95
CA LEU A 98 14.16 -5.54 -12.35
C LEU A 98 13.74 -4.87 -13.64
N MET A 99 14.14 -3.62 -13.85
CA MET A 99 13.94 -2.94 -15.13
C MET A 99 14.70 -3.66 -16.27
N GLU A 100 15.93 -4.14 -16.02
CA GLU A 100 16.69 -4.97 -16.98
C GLU A 100 15.99 -6.29 -17.30
N LEU A 101 15.30 -6.89 -16.32
CA LEU A 101 14.51 -8.12 -16.50
C LEU A 101 13.16 -7.87 -17.18
N GLY A 102 12.77 -6.62 -17.40
CA GLY A 102 11.56 -6.22 -18.11
C GLY A 102 10.36 -5.87 -17.24
N TYR A 103 10.52 -5.74 -15.92
CA TYR A 103 9.47 -5.22 -15.05
C TYR A 103 9.23 -3.75 -15.34
N GLN A 104 7.96 -3.36 -15.50
CA GLN A 104 7.59 -2.01 -15.90
C GLN A 104 7.18 -1.13 -14.73
N GLU A 105 6.62 -1.72 -13.67
CA GLU A 105 6.03 -1.01 -12.55
C GLU A 105 6.74 -1.38 -11.25
N VAL A 106 7.92 -0.78 -11.04
CA VAL A 106 8.73 -1.01 -9.85
C VAL A 106 8.92 0.31 -9.09
N VAL A 107 8.61 0.30 -7.79
CA VAL A 107 8.59 1.48 -6.91
C VAL A 107 9.53 1.25 -5.72
N ASN A 108 10.31 2.25 -5.35
CA ASN A 108 11.20 2.27 -4.17
C ASN A 108 10.74 3.33 -3.17
#